data_AF-R6JWP6-F1
#
_entry.id   AF-R6JWP6-F1
#
_cell.length_a   1.000
_cell.length_b   1.000
_cell.length_c   1.000
_cell.angle_alpha   90.00
_cell.angle_beta   90.00
_cell.angle_gamma   90.00
#
_symmetry.space_group_name_H-M   'P 1'
#
loop_
_entity.id
_entity.type
_entity.pdbx_description
1 polymer ?
#
loop_
_entity_poly.entity_id
_entity_poly.type
_entity_poly.pdbx_seq_one_letter_code
_entity_poly.pdbx_strand_id
1 'polypeptide(L)'
;MGACKLLVKENEGILVCGNNTRVVRIRVRDINYISCDNRIITIHTDSFQDSFYGKIGEVYDVLKQCGFEYINESEIVNIMKIRRMHTNYIVLCEETELICSKNYKHRVRELIWN
;
A
#
# COMPACT_ATOMS: atom_id res chain seq x y z
N MET A 1 -22.37 10.32 -2.38
CA MET A 1 -21.09 10.12 -3.10
C MET A 1 -20.73 8.65 -2.96
N GLY A 2 -20.68 7.95 -4.09
CA GLY A 2 -20.77 6.48 -4.16
C GLY A 2 -19.56 5.76 -3.57
N ALA A 3 -19.83 4.62 -2.93
CA ALA A 3 -18.82 3.69 -2.47
C ALA A 3 -17.89 3.28 -3.62
N CYS A 4 -16.58 3.32 -3.37
CA CYS A 4 -15.57 2.76 -4.24
C CYS A 4 -15.85 1.25 -4.34
N LYS A 5 -16.17 0.78 -5.55
CA LYS A 5 -16.55 -0.60 -5.80
C LYS A 5 -15.62 -1.17 -6.86
N LEU A 6 -15.14 -2.38 -6.55
CA LEU A 6 -14.17 -3.22 -7.26
C LEU A 6 -12.69 -2.87 -7.04
N LEU A 7 -12.13 -3.48 -6.01
CA LEU A 7 -10.76 -3.95 -6.02
C LEU A 7 -10.78 -5.39 -6.57
N VAL A 8 -10.54 -5.56 -7.86
CA VAL A 8 -10.43 -6.89 -8.47
C VAL A 8 -8.99 -7.10 -8.92
N LYS A 9 -8.40 -8.18 -8.42
CA LYS A 9 -7.14 -8.74 -8.91
C LYS A 9 -7.45 -9.45 -10.24
N GLU A 10 -7.35 -8.74 -11.35
CA GLU A 10 -7.33 -9.39 -12.68
C GLU A 10 -5.92 -9.93 -12.93
N ASN A 11 -5.79 -11.22 -13.23
CA ASN A 11 -4.54 -11.90 -13.59
C ASN A 11 -3.34 -11.49 -12.71
N GLU A 12 -3.38 -11.93 -11.46
CA GLU A 12 -2.35 -11.88 -10.41
C GLU A 12 -1.59 -10.58 -10.09
N GLY A 13 -1.68 -9.51 -10.88
CA GLY A 13 -0.74 -8.41 -10.79
C GLY A 13 -1.29 -7.02 -11.08
N ILE A 14 -2.60 -6.84 -11.27
CA ILE A 14 -3.21 -5.52 -11.48
C ILE A 14 -4.17 -5.20 -10.34
N LEU A 15 -3.97 -4.03 -9.75
CA LEU A 15 -4.92 -3.38 -8.86
C LEU A 15 -5.79 -2.43 -9.69
N VAL A 16 -7.10 -2.62 -9.62
CA VAL A 16 -8.09 -1.73 -10.23
C VAL A 16 -8.70 -0.88 -9.13
N CYS A 17 -8.60 0.45 -9.26
CA CYS A 17 -9.08 1.41 -8.26
C CYS A 17 -9.92 2.48 -8.96
N GLY A 18 -11.01 2.93 -8.36
CA GLY A 18 -11.79 3.99 -8.96
C GLY A 18 -13.24 4.08 -8.51
N ASN A 19 -13.99 4.88 -9.24
CA ASN A 19 -15.43 5.04 -9.05
C ASN A 19 -16.13 4.96 -10.42
N ASN A 20 -17.43 5.23 -10.45
CA ASN A 20 -18.23 5.16 -11.67
C ASN A 20 -17.78 6.12 -12.78
N THR A 21 -16.96 7.12 -12.49
CA THR A 21 -16.52 8.14 -13.46
C THR A 21 -15.04 8.02 -13.82
N ARG A 22 -14.21 7.40 -12.98
CA ARG A 22 -12.78 7.19 -13.26
C ARG A 22 -12.31 5.84 -12.72
N VAL A 23 -11.67 5.06 -13.58
CA VAL A 23 -11.00 3.81 -13.23
C VAL A 23 -9.53 3.92 -13.57
N VAL A 24 -8.67 3.51 -12.63
CA VAL A 24 -7.21 3.44 -12.78
C VAL A 24 -6.77 2.00 -12.58
N ARG A 25 -5.83 1.56 -13.42
CA ARG A 25 -5.25 0.21 -13.41
C ARG A 25 -3.77 0.34 -13.14
N ILE A 26 -3.30 -0.24 -12.03
CA ILE A 26 -1.92 -0.10 -11.57
C ILE A 26 -1.35 -1.51 -11.38
N ARG A 27 -0.13 -1.77 -11.85
CA ARG A 27 0.49 -3.06 -11.54
C ARG A 27 0.87 -3.07 -10.07
N VAL A 28 0.49 -4.13 -9.36
CA VAL A 28 0.74 -4.28 -7.93
C VAL A 28 2.23 -4.16 -7.61
N ARG A 29 3.09 -4.74 -8.45
CA ARG A 29 4.55 -4.68 -8.30
C ARG A 29 5.14 -3.26 -8.41
N ASP A 30 4.43 -2.36 -9.09
CA ASP A 30 4.87 -0.97 -9.33
C ASP A 30 4.45 -0.06 -8.15
N ILE A 31 3.62 -0.56 -7.21
CA ILE A 31 3.20 0.16 -6.01
C ILE A 31 4.26 0.02 -4.92
N ASN A 32 4.64 1.15 -4.33
CA ASN A 32 5.61 1.23 -3.24
C ASN A 32 4.91 1.14 -1.88
N TYR A 33 3.90 1.98 -1.66
CA TYR A 33 3.09 1.98 -0.46
C TYR A 33 1.73 2.63 -0.73
N ILE A 34 0.83 2.48 0.23
CA ILE A 34 -0.50 3.09 0.22
C ILE A 34 -0.70 3.79 1.56
N SER A 35 -1.13 5.05 1.51
CA SER A 35 -1.46 5.85 2.68
C SER A 35 -2.94 6.15 2.75
N CYS A 36 -3.45 6.42 3.96
CA CYS A 36 -4.82 6.82 4.21
C CYS A 36 -4.86 8.05 5.11
N ASP A 37 -5.46 9.13 4.60
CA ASP A 37 -5.80 10.33 5.38
C ASP A 37 -7.28 10.64 5.22
N ASN A 38 -8.05 10.68 6.30
CA ASN A 38 -9.48 11.00 6.28
C ASN A 38 -10.31 10.24 5.23
N ARG A 39 -10.04 8.92 5.08
CA ARG A 39 -10.63 8.01 4.07
C ARG A 39 -10.23 8.30 2.62
N ILE A 40 -9.25 9.16 2.39
CA ILE A 40 -8.59 9.30 1.10
C ILE A 40 -7.44 8.31 1.08
N ILE A 41 -7.59 7.27 0.27
CA ILE A 41 -6.54 6.31 -0.04
C ILE A 41 -5.68 6.90 -1.15
N THR A 42 -4.37 6.95 -0.93
CA THR A 42 -3.39 7.36 -1.93
C THR A 42 -2.45 6.22 -2.23
N ILE A 43 -2.32 5.87 -3.51
CA ILE A 43 -1.40 4.88 -4.02
C ILE A 43 -0.15 5.60 -4.50
N HIS A 44 1.00 5.19 -3.98
CA HIS A 44 2.30 5.77 -4.32
C HIS A 44 3.10 4.79 -5.18
N THR A 45 3.54 5.26 -6.34
CA THR A 45 4.47 4.55 -7.25
C THR A 45 5.66 5.45 -7.54
N ASP A 46 6.69 4.91 -8.20
CA ASP A 46 7.87 5.69 -8.60
C ASP A 46 7.55 6.80 -9.62
N SER A 47 6.47 6.66 -10.39
CA SER A 47 6.19 7.53 -11.55
C SER A 47 4.97 8.43 -11.38
N PHE A 48 4.02 8.04 -10.54
CA PHE A 48 2.83 8.82 -10.24
C PHE A 48 2.21 8.40 -8.91
N GLN A 49 1.29 9.23 -8.45
CA GLN A 49 0.39 8.92 -7.33
C GLN A 49 -1.05 9.06 -7.78
N ASP A 50 -1.94 8.27 -7.19
CA ASP A 50 -3.37 8.39 -7.44
C ASP A 50 -4.20 8.19 -6.17
N SER A 51 -5.31 8.92 -6.06
CA SER A 51 -6.13 8.95 -4.85
C SER A 51 -7.60 8.67 -5.09
N PHE A 52 -8.24 8.00 -4.14
CA PHE A 52 -9.68 7.71 -4.15
C PHE A 52 -10.23 7.60 -2.73
N TYR A 53 -11.56 7.70 -2.59
CA TYR A 53 -12.21 7.54 -1.28
C TYR A 53 -12.40 6.06 -0.93
N GLY A 54 -11.96 5.63 0.26
CA GLY A 54 -12.03 4.23 0.68
C GLY A 54 -11.58 4.00 2.12
N LYS A 55 -11.46 2.72 2.49
CA LYS A 55 -10.90 2.31 3.79
C LYS A 55 -9.64 1.49 3.56
N ILE A 56 -8.58 1.80 4.32
CA ILE A 56 -7.29 1.10 4.17
C ILE A 56 -7.39 -0.40 4.48
N GLY A 57 -8.28 -0.79 5.41
CA GLY A 57 -8.58 -2.20 5.69
C GLY A 57 -9.06 -2.98 4.47
N GLU A 58 -9.97 -2.39 3.68
CA GLU A 58 -10.50 -3.03 2.46
C GLU A 58 -9.42 -3.16 1.38
N VAL A 59 -8.50 -2.19 1.30
CA VAL A 59 -7.34 -2.24 0.39
C VAL A 59 -6.33 -3.29 0.84
N TYR A 60 -6.05 -3.36 2.14
CA TYR A 60 -5.15 -4.35 2.72
C TYR A 60 -5.64 -5.78 2.49
N ASP A 61 -6.93 -6.04 2.66
CA ASP A 61 -7.49 -7.38 2.44
C ASP A 61 -7.23 -7.93 1.03
N VAL A 62 -7.13 -7.03 0.05
CA VAL A 62 -6.81 -7.36 -1.35
C VAL A 62 -5.31 -7.54 -1.55
N LEU A 63 -4.49 -6.70 -0.93
CA LEU A 63 -3.05 -6.62 -1.19
C LEU A 63 -2.19 -7.50 -0.27
N LYS A 64 -2.69 -7.96 0.88
CA LYS A 64 -1.90 -8.74 1.85
C LYS A 64 -1.31 -10.02 1.25
N GLN A 65 -2.02 -10.65 0.33
CA GLN A 65 -1.54 -11.85 -0.39
C GLN A 65 -0.48 -11.53 -1.46
N CYS A 66 -0.24 -10.25 -1.75
CA CYS A 66 0.72 -9.77 -2.72
C CYS A 66 1.97 -9.17 -2.07
N GLY A 67 2.22 -9.46 -0.78
CA GLY A 67 3.40 -8.97 -0.06
C GLY A 67 3.24 -7.55 0.50
N PHE A 68 2.01 -7.11 0.77
CA PHE A 68 1.76 -5.85 1.47
C PHE A 68 1.53 -6.08 2.96
N GLU A 69 2.10 -5.20 3.80
CA GLU A 69 1.91 -5.24 5.26
C GLU A 69 1.70 -3.86 5.85
N TYR A 70 0.94 -3.77 6.93
CA TYR A 70 0.85 -2.54 7.71
C TYR A 70 2.20 -2.20 8.36
N ILE A 71 2.54 -0.90 8.34
CA ILE A 71 3.68 -0.34 9.06
C ILE A 71 3.24 0.60 10.20
N ASN A 72 2.03 1.14 10.08
CA ASN A 72 1.32 1.91 11.09
C ASN A 72 -0.20 1.85 10.79
N GLU A 73 -1.02 2.63 11.48
CA GLU A 73 -2.49 2.58 11.35
C GLU A 73 -3.01 3.16 10.04
N SER A 74 -2.21 3.98 9.35
CA SER A 74 -2.60 4.73 8.15
C SER A 74 -1.83 4.33 6.89
N GLU A 75 -0.87 3.40 6.98
CA GLU A 75 0.01 3.06 5.87
C GLU A 75 0.24 1.54 5.77
N ILE A 76 0.13 1.02 4.55
CA ILE A 76 0.56 -0.33 4.15
C ILE A 76 1.67 -0.21 3.11
N VAL A 77 2.69 -1.04 3.21
CA VAL A 77 3.88 -1.01 2.35
C VAL A 77 4.01 -2.30 1.56
N ASN A 78 4.51 -2.20 0.34
CA ASN A 78 5.01 -3.36 -0.39
C ASN A 78 6.35 -3.79 0.22
N ILE A 79 6.41 -4.96 0.84
CA ILE A 79 7.62 -5.44 1.53
C ILE A 79 8.81 -5.52 0.57
N MET A 80 8.59 -5.88 -0.69
CA MET A 80 9.65 -5.99 -1.71
C MET A 80 10.30 -4.64 -2.06
N LYS A 81 9.67 -3.53 -1.66
CA LYS A 81 10.15 -2.16 -1.90
C LYS A 81 10.92 -1.60 -0.71
N ILE A 82 11.02 -2.32 0.40
CA ILE A 82 11.80 -1.90 1.56
C ILE A 82 13.28 -2.14 1.30
N ARG A 83 14.08 -1.07 1.30
CA ARG A 83 15.54 -1.14 1.18
C ARG A 83 16.23 -1.32 2.52
N ARG A 84 15.78 -0.60 3.54
CA ARG A 84 16.38 -0.60 4.89
C ARG A 84 15.31 -0.47 5.96
N MET A 85 15.59 -1.04 7.13
CA MET A 85 14.77 -0.88 8.32
C MET A 85 15.62 -0.31 9.46
N HIS A 86 15.16 0.80 10.03
CA HIS A 86 15.74 1.44 11.20
C HIS A 86 14.89 1.19 12.44
N THR A 87 15.23 1.85 13.55
CA THR A 87 14.54 1.66 14.82
C THR A 87 13.06 2.06 14.76
N ASN A 88 12.72 3.18 14.11
CA ASN A 88 11.36 3.74 14.11
C ASN A 88 10.81 4.01 12.70
N TYR A 89 11.56 3.69 11.66
CA TYR A 89 11.17 3.93 10.28
C TYR A 89 11.79 2.89 9.35
N ILE A 90 11.22 2.80 8.15
CA ILE A 90 11.77 2.06 7.01
C ILE A 90 12.14 3.04 5.91
N VAL A 91 13.07 2.63 5.05
CA VAL A 91 13.46 3.36 3.84
C VAL A 91 13.12 2.50 2.65
N LEU A 92 12.35 3.04 1.70
CA LEU A 92 12.00 2.36 0.47
C LEU A 92 13.11 2.49 -0.59
N CYS A 93 13.03 1.73 -1.69
CA CYS A 93 14.03 1.73 -2.76
C CYS A 93 14.22 3.11 -3.42
N GLU A 94 13.14 3.88 -3.48
CA GLU A 94 13.04 5.25 -3.97
C GLU A 94 13.37 6.32 -2.91
N GLU A 95 13.94 5.88 -1.77
CA GLU A 95 14.40 6.71 -0.65
C GLU A 95 13.31 7.36 0.20
N THR A 96 12.03 7.09 -0.04
CA THR A 96 10.95 7.50 0.87
C THR A 96 11.14 6.86 2.25
N GLU A 97 11.10 7.68 3.30
CA GLU A 97 11.10 7.22 4.70
C GLU A 97 9.68 7.15 5.24
N LEU A 98 9.28 5.99 5.79
CA LEU A 98 7.97 5.80 6.40
C LEU A 98 8.09 5.37 7.87
N ILE A 99 7.31 6.00 8.75
CA ILE A 99 7.32 5.68 10.18
C ILE A 99 6.75 4.29 10.39
N CYS A 100 7.54 3.43 11.06
CA CYS A 100 7.14 2.08 11.41
C CYS A 100 6.82 2.02 12.91
N SER A 101 5.53 1.97 13.22
CA SER A 101 5.03 1.93 14.59
C SER A 101 5.41 0.61 15.28
N LYS A 102 5.66 0.68 16.59
CA LYS A 102 6.15 -0.45 17.41
C LYS A 102 5.31 -1.72 17.25
N ASN A 103 3.99 -1.58 17.15
CA ASN A 103 3.05 -2.71 17.05
C ASN A 103 3.18 -3.51 15.75
N TYR A 104 3.71 -2.91 14.68
CA TYR A 104 3.82 -3.54 13.35
C TYR A 104 5.25 -3.98 13.04
N LYS A 105 6.23 -3.36 13.71
CA LYS A 105 7.66 -3.54 13.47
C LYS A 105 8.13 -4.99 13.46
N HIS A 106 7.64 -5.81 14.39
CA HIS A 106 8.06 -7.21 14.47
C HIS A 106 7.68 -7.98 13.20
N ARG A 107 6.41 -7.86 12.80
CA ARG A 107 5.86 -8.52 11.62
C ARG A 107 6.58 -8.09 10.34
N VAL A 108 6.78 -6.78 10.17
CA VAL A 108 7.49 -6.22 9.00
C VAL A 108 8.91 -6.77 8.91
N ARG A 109 9.62 -6.86 10.05
CA ARG A 109 10.96 -7.43 10.11
C ARG A 109 10.98 -8.90 9.66
N GLU A 110 10.07 -9.72 10.15
CA GLU A 110 10.00 -11.13 9.74
C GLU A 110 9.80 -11.26 8.23
N LEU A 111 9.01 -10.39 7.60
CA LEU A 111 8.73 -10.46 6.17
C LEU A 111 9.91 -10.02 5.29
N ILE A 112 10.83 -9.18 5.79
CA ILE A 112 12.00 -8.71 5.02
C ILE A 112 13.12 -9.77 4.98
N TRP A 113 13.29 -10.54 6.06
CA TRP A 113 14.43 -11.44 6.26
C TRP A 113 14.07 -12.93 6.27
N ASN A 114 12.89 -13.30 5.74
CA ASN A 114 12.54 -14.67 5.36
C ASN A 114 12.81 -14.88 3.87
#